data_AF-A0A258VZT9-F1
#
_entry.id   AF-A0A258VZT9-F1
#
_cell.length_a   1.000
_cell.length_b   1.000
_cell.length_c   1.000
_cell.angle_alpha   90.00
_cell.angle_beta   90.00
_cell.angle_gamma   90.00
#
_symmetry.space_group_name_H-M   'P 1'
#
loop_
_entity.id
_entity.type
_entity.pdbx_description
1 polymer ?
#
loop_
_entity_poly.entity_id
_entity_poly.type
_entity_poly.pdbx_seq_one_letter_code
_entity_poly.pdbx_strand_id
1 'polypeptide(L)'
;MLSLLPRKVRFAVMRNQLKVSQNLDSQFTFKIARTRGELSDAYRILHDSYVELGYTVPQISGMRIVKYFAVPSTTTLIALFDGKVVGTISIIRRGSFGLPADAIFDLSEFIDRNEVIAEVSSLAIDSKFRQKRGALFLPLLKYFWEYTERFMILDSIVISVSPTMSDFYEGFLGFKRLPQAEVAPYSFVNGVPAVGLYLNIKTARKVFSELYDHKKTEKNLYRYFVDLKLPHFEFPNREFYKSSDPVMSAEMLDYFFNTVSNVFSELNLNEKLGLSAAYPELQYRHVLPAIDLERQRRNIRHSVNLKCFIYFQNNIEAKALDISESGVCVISSVRLSGIILIQIRIADEHTAEIRGHVQWENVKYNTYGIRILKADAHWKDFVSYLLNDFIVLTNESVKKVS
;
A
#
# COMPACT_ATOMS: atom_id res chain seq x y z
N MET A 1 10.19 -30.39 -17.99
CA MET A 1 10.56 -30.01 -19.37
C MET A 1 10.59 -28.48 -19.55
N LEU A 2 9.55 -27.72 -19.17
CA LEU A 2 9.57 -26.24 -19.21
C LEU A 2 10.66 -25.57 -18.35
N SER A 3 11.03 -26.16 -17.21
CA SER A 3 12.05 -25.63 -16.28
C SER A 3 13.48 -25.62 -16.83
N LEU A 4 13.76 -26.41 -17.88
CA LEU A 4 15.09 -26.50 -18.52
C LEU A 4 15.29 -25.46 -19.63
N LEU A 5 14.23 -24.75 -20.03
CA LEU A 5 14.31 -23.73 -21.08
C LEU A 5 14.89 -22.42 -20.54
N PRO A 6 15.63 -21.66 -21.37
CA PRO A 6 16.01 -20.29 -21.03
C PRO A 6 14.79 -19.44 -20.65
N ARG A 7 14.93 -18.55 -19.65
CA ARG A 7 13.81 -17.76 -19.09
C ARG A 7 12.96 -17.08 -20.17
N LYS A 8 13.60 -16.45 -21.16
CA LYS A 8 12.90 -15.76 -22.26
C LYS A 8 11.96 -16.70 -23.03
N VAL A 9 12.43 -17.90 -23.37
CA VAL A 9 11.64 -18.91 -24.10
C VAL A 9 10.53 -19.46 -23.21
N ARG A 10 10.86 -19.82 -21.97
CA ARG A 10 9.89 -20.32 -20.99
C ARG A 10 8.74 -19.35 -20.78
N PHE A 11 9.03 -18.07 -20.57
CA PHE A 11 8.01 -17.05 -20.35
C PHE A 11 7.15 -16.80 -21.60
N ALA A 12 7.75 -16.84 -22.80
CA ALA A 12 6.98 -16.74 -24.04
C ALA A 12 5.99 -17.91 -24.20
N VAL A 13 6.41 -19.14 -23.89
CA VAL A 13 5.54 -20.32 -23.90
C VAL A 13 4.41 -20.20 -22.87
N MET A 14 4.74 -19.80 -21.63
CA MET A 14 3.75 -19.57 -20.57
C MET A 14 2.67 -18.57 -21.00
N ARG A 15 3.07 -17.42 -21.57
CA ARG A 15 2.12 -16.41 -22.09
C ARG A 15 1.25 -16.94 -23.24
N ASN A 16 1.77 -17.81 -24.08
CA ASN A 16 0.99 -18.39 -25.19
C ASN A 16 -0.03 -19.44 -24.74
N GLN A 17 0.14 -20.04 -23.57
CA GLN A 17 -0.79 -21.01 -22.98
C GLN A 17 -1.87 -20.35 -22.12
N LEU A 18 -1.71 -19.07 -21.80
CA LEU A 18 -2.68 -18.30 -21.03
C LEU A 18 -4.07 -18.31 -21.68
N LYS A 19 -5.09 -18.40 -20.84
CA LYS A 19 -6.49 -18.10 -21.18
C LYS A 19 -7.09 -17.26 -20.07
N VAL A 20 -7.67 -16.12 -20.45
CA VAL A 20 -8.25 -15.14 -19.53
C VAL A 20 -9.75 -15.05 -19.77
N SER A 21 -10.53 -15.30 -18.72
CA SER A 21 -11.98 -15.06 -18.76
C SER A 21 -12.23 -13.56 -18.75
N GLN A 22 -13.10 -13.09 -19.64
CA GLN A 22 -13.56 -11.70 -19.66
C GLN A 22 -14.80 -11.49 -18.77
N ASN A 23 -15.42 -12.58 -18.32
CA ASN A 23 -16.63 -12.55 -17.52
C ASN A 23 -16.30 -12.76 -16.04
N LEU A 24 -16.95 -11.96 -15.20
CA LEU A 24 -16.96 -12.08 -13.75
C LEU A 24 -18.35 -12.55 -13.32
N ASP A 25 -18.41 -13.54 -12.42
CA ASP A 25 -19.66 -13.97 -11.80
C ASP A 25 -20.25 -12.82 -10.98
N SER A 26 -21.54 -12.52 -11.17
CA SER A 26 -22.23 -11.38 -10.56
C SER A 26 -22.36 -11.46 -9.04
N GLN A 27 -22.12 -12.64 -8.46
CA GLN A 27 -22.07 -12.83 -7.00
C GLN A 27 -20.79 -12.26 -6.38
N PHE A 28 -19.77 -11.95 -7.19
CA PHE A 28 -18.55 -11.35 -6.68
C PHE A 28 -18.67 -9.84 -6.53
N THR A 29 -18.14 -9.33 -5.41
CA THR A 29 -17.90 -7.90 -5.18
C THR A 29 -16.47 -7.70 -4.70
N PHE A 30 -15.80 -6.62 -5.11
CA PHE A 30 -14.43 -6.30 -4.71
C PHE A 30 -14.39 -4.90 -4.10
N LYS A 31 -13.82 -4.78 -2.91
CA LYS A 31 -13.80 -3.52 -2.15
C LYS A 31 -12.64 -3.44 -1.17
N ILE A 32 -12.43 -2.27 -0.59
CA ILE A 32 -11.61 -2.10 0.61
C ILE A 32 -12.36 -2.69 1.81
N ALA A 33 -11.69 -3.49 2.64
CA ALA A 33 -12.24 -3.96 3.91
C ALA A 33 -12.34 -2.80 4.89
N ARG A 34 -13.52 -2.56 5.46
CA ARG A 34 -13.80 -1.41 6.34
C ARG A 34 -14.29 -1.80 7.72
N THR A 35 -14.95 -2.93 7.84
CA THR A 35 -15.54 -3.36 9.12
C THR A 35 -14.62 -4.33 9.86
N ARG A 36 -14.78 -4.40 11.18
CA ARG A 36 -14.13 -5.42 12.01
C ARG A 36 -14.40 -6.83 11.47
N GLY A 37 -15.63 -7.13 11.04
CA GLY A 37 -15.99 -8.44 10.50
C GLY A 37 -15.25 -8.79 9.20
N GLU A 38 -15.25 -7.87 8.23
CA GLU A 38 -14.52 -8.03 6.97
C GLU A 38 -13.01 -8.25 7.20
N LEU A 39 -12.40 -7.48 8.11
CA LEU A 39 -10.98 -7.63 8.47
C LEU A 39 -10.71 -8.94 9.22
N SER A 40 -11.58 -9.33 10.16
CA SER A 40 -11.49 -10.63 10.84
C SER A 40 -11.51 -11.79 9.85
N ASP A 41 -12.44 -11.79 8.88
CA ASP A 41 -12.51 -12.84 7.87
C ASP A 41 -11.29 -12.84 6.95
N ALA A 42 -10.80 -11.66 6.54
CA ALA A 42 -9.56 -11.56 5.77
C ALA A 42 -8.36 -12.13 6.55
N TYR A 43 -8.23 -11.83 7.84
CA TYR A 43 -7.14 -12.33 8.67
C TYR A 43 -7.24 -13.82 8.97
N ARG A 44 -8.46 -14.40 9.00
CA ARG A 44 -8.69 -15.85 9.10
C ARG A 44 -8.29 -16.57 7.81
N ILE A 45 -8.75 -16.09 6.65
CA ILE A 45 -8.37 -16.68 5.35
C ILE A 45 -6.86 -16.65 5.17
N LEU A 46 -6.23 -15.54 5.55
CA LEU A 46 -4.77 -15.41 5.54
C LEU A 46 -4.10 -16.41 6.49
N HIS A 47 -4.59 -16.53 7.72
CA HIS A 47 -4.10 -17.49 8.71
C HIS A 47 -4.17 -18.92 8.18
N ASP A 48 -5.36 -19.36 7.79
CA ASP A 48 -5.62 -20.74 7.38
C ASP A 48 -4.78 -21.10 6.15
N SER A 49 -4.68 -20.18 5.18
CA SER A 49 -3.83 -20.38 4.01
C SER A 49 -2.35 -20.48 4.38
N TYR A 50 -1.86 -19.71 5.35
CA TYR A 50 -0.45 -19.75 5.76
C TYR A 50 -0.14 -20.98 6.61
N VAL A 51 -1.07 -21.43 7.46
CA VAL A 51 -0.93 -22.68 8.22
C VAL A 51 -0.89 -23.88 7.27
N GLU A 52 -1.80 -23.95 6.31
CA GLU A 52 -1.85 -25.02 5.31
C GLU A 52 -0.57 -25.10 4.46
N LEU A 53 0.02 -23.95 4.13
CA LEU A 53 1.28 -23.87 3.38
C LEU A 53 2.53 -24.08 4.25
N GLY A 54 2.39 -24.27 5.56
CA GLY A 54 3.50 -24.43 6.50
C GLY A 54 4.29 -23.14 6.76
N TYR A 55 3.73 -21.99 6.41
CA TYR A 55 4.36 -20.67 6.56
C TYR A 55 4.26 -20.16 8.00
N THR A 56 3.19 -20.48 8.71
CA THR A 56 3.02 -20.06 10.10
C THR A 56 2.48 -21.19 10.95
N VAL A 57 2.78 -21.16 12.24
CA VAL A 57 2.11 -22.04 13.20
C VAL A 57 0.71 -21.48 13.50
N PRO A 58 -0.28 -22.35 13.77
CA PRO A 58 -1.61 -21.91 14.16
C PRO A 58 -1.57 -20.90 15.32
N GLN A 59 -2.28 -19.79 15.16
CA GLN A 59 -2.46 -18.77 16.18
C GLN A 59 -3.73 -19.06 16.98
N ILE A 60 -3.71 -18.76 18.29
CA ILE A 60 -4.85 -19.03 19.19
C ILE A 60 -6.14 -18.35 18.70
N SER A 61 -6.03 -17.14 18.14
CA SER A 61 -7.17 -16.38 17.61
C SER A 61 -7.69 -16.90 16.27
N GLY A 62 -7.00 -17.84 15.63
CA GLY A 62 -7.28 -18.27 14.26
C GLY A 62 -7.09 -17.16 13.22
N MET A 63 -6.38 -16.10 13.57
CA MET A 63 -6.14 -14.93 12.72
C MET A 63 -4.65 -14.65 12.59
N ARG A 64 -4.23 -14.22 11.40
CA ARG A 64 -2.87 -13.77 11.15
C ARG A 64 -2.87 -12.25 11.18
N ILE A 65 -2.49 -11.70 12.32
CA ILE A 65 -2.41 -10.26 12.56
C ILE A 65 -0.94 -9.88 12.64
N VAL A 66 -0.54 -8.87 11.87
CA VAL A 66 0.84 -8.36 11.87
C VAL A 66 0.85 -6.86 12.09
N LYS A 67 1.93 -6.33 12.68
CA LYS A 67 2.07 -4.91 13.05
C LYS A 67 1.74 -3.92 11.92
N TYR A 68 2.00 -4.30 10.67
CA TYR A 68 1.75 -3.46 9.50
C TYR A 68 0.26 -3.21 9.25
N PHE A 69 -0.64 -4.06 9.74
CA PHE A 69 -2.08 -3.83 9.60
C PHE A 69 -2.59 -2.69 10.49
N ALA A 70 -1.83 -2.29 11.51
CA ALA A 70 -2.24 -1.21 12.41
C ALA A 70 -2.00 0.18 11.81
N VAL A 71 -1.11 0.34 10.83
CA VAL A 71 -0.75 1.68 10.32
C VAL A 71 -1.75 2.15 9.25
N PRO A 72 -2.13 3.45 9.26
CA PRO A 72 -3.06 4.04 8.27
C PRO A 72 -2.63 3.89 6.81
N SER A 73 -1.33 3.68 6.58
CA SER A 73 -0.74 3.52 5.25
C SER A 73 -0.91 2.11 4.66
N THR A 74 -1.60 1.21 5.37
CA THR A 74 -1.93 -0.13 4.89
C THR A 74 -3.38 -0.21 4.46
N THR A 75 -3.63 -0.73 3.25
CA THR A 75 -4.98 -1.00 2.75
C THR A 75 -5.16 -2.49 2.53
N THR A 76 -6.24 -3.07 3.07
CA THR A 76 -6.64 -4.45 2.79
C THR A 76 -7.80 -4.45 1.81
N LEU A 77 -7.60 -5.08 0.66
CA LEU A 77 -8.61 -5.29 -0.37
C LEU A 77 -9.17 -6.70 -0.22
N ILE A 78 -10.48 -6.82 -0.37
CA ILE A 78 -11.20 -8.08 -0.22
C ILE A 78 -12.04 -8.38 -1.46
N ALA A 79 -12.21 -9.67 -1.72
CA ALA A 79 -13.23 -10.19 -2.61
C ALA A 79 -14.31 -10.87 -1.78
N LEU A 80 -15.56 -10.53 -2.05
CA LEU A 80 -16.74 -11.14 -1.45
C LEU A 80 -17.45 -12.01 -2.48
N PHE A 81 -18.03 -13.12 -2.05
CA PHE A 81 -18.98 -13.93 -2.82
C PHE A 81 -20.25 -14.08 -1.98
N ASP A 82 -21.39 -13.61 -2.50
CA ASP A 82 -22.66 -13.51 -1.75
C ASP A 82 -22.49 -12.83 -0.38
N GLY A 83 -21.73 -11.73 -0.37
CA GLY A 83 -21.48 -10.94 0.84
C GLY A 83 -20.50 -11.55 1.85
N LYS A 84 -19.91 -12.71 1.57
CA LYS A 84 -18.88 -13.34 2.43
C LYS A 84 -17.49 -13.12 1.86
N VAL A 85 -16.54 -12.73 2.71
CA VAL A 85 -15.14 -12.59 2.28
C VAL A 85 -14.58 -13.96 1.89
N VAL A 86 -13.99 -14.04 0.70
CA VAL A 86 -13.41 -15.28 0.13
C VAL A 86 -12.01 -15.10 -0.43
N GLY A 87 -11.52 -13.85 -0.48
CA GLY A 87 -10.15 -13.53 -0.87
C GLY A 87 -9.70 -12.19 -0.30
N THR A 88 -8.39 -12.06 -0.10
CA THR A 88 -7.76 -10.88 0.49
C THR A 88 -6.41 -10.61 -0.16
N ILE A 89 -6.03 -9.33 -0.23
CA ILE A 89 -4.70 -8.85 -0.60
C ILE A 89 -4.45 -7.50 0.10
N SER A 90 -3.27 -7.32 0.70
CA SER A 90 -2.93 -6.09 1.42
C SER A 90 -1.81 -5.33 0.73
N ILE A 91 -1.89 -4.00 0.78
CA ILE A 91 -0.89 -3.07 0.26
C ILE A 91 -0.33 -2.31 1.45
N ILE A 92 0.94 -2.55 1.78
CA ILE A 92 1.64 -1.92 2.90
C ILE A 92 2.53 -0.85 2.31
N ARG A 93 2.12 0.42 2.35
CA ARG A 93 2.98 1.52 1.92
C ARG A 93 4.10 1.72 2.95
N ARG A 94 5.34 1.86 2.45
CA ARG A 94 6.51 2.08 3.30
C ARG A 94 6.31 3.36 4.12
N GLY A 95 6.44 3.23 5.44
CA GLY A 95 6.34 4.32 6.40
C GLY A 95 7.35 4.16 7.53
N SER A 96 7.01 4.65 8.71
CA SER A 96 7.85 4.51 9.92
C SER A 96 8.13 3.06 10.32
N PHE A 97 7.26 2.13 9.91
CA PHE A 97 7.38 0.70 10.19
C PHE A 97 8.30 -0.01 9.18
N GLY A 98 8.76 0.68 8.13
CA GLY A 98 9.40 0.03 6.99
C GLY A 98 8.42 -0.83 6.20
N LEU A 99 8.94 -1.88 5.57
CA LEU A 99 8.21 -2.93 4.87
C LEU A 99 8.60 -4.30 5.44
N PRO A 100 7.71 -5.31 5.42
CA PRO A 100 8.11 -6.68 5.72
C PRO A 100 9.36 -7.16 4.95
N ALA A 101 9.49 -6.75 3.68
CA ALA A 101 10.61 -7.08 2.80
C ALA A 101 11.97 -6.51 3.24
N ASP A 102 12.02 -5.46 4.07
CA ASP A 102 13.29 -4.87 4.53
C ASP A 102 14.20 -5.86 5.27
N ALA A 103 13.60 -6.87 5.90
CA ALA A 103 14.36 -7.87 6.65
C ALA A 103 15.12 -8.87 5.75
N ILE A 104 14.79 -8.95 4.47
CA ILE A 104 15.23 -10.03 3.57
C ILE A 104 15.91 -9.48 2.30
N PHE A 105 15.42 -8.38 1.76
CA PHE A 105 15.85 -7.83 0.47
C PHE A 105 16.46 -6.45 0.63
N ASP A 106 17.43 -6.15 -0.22
CA ASP A 106 18.00 -4.82 -0.28
C ASP A 106 17.07 -3.89 -1.07
N LEU A 107 16.52 -2.90 -0.37
CA LEU A 107 15.65 -1.86 -0.93
C LEU A 107 16.35 -0.49 -0.99
N SER A 108 17.66 -0.41 -0.71
CA SER A 108 18.44 0.82 -0.65
C SER A 108 18.32 1.65 -1.93
N GLU A 109 18.36 1.00 -3.09
CA GLU A 109 18.26 1.66 -4.40
C GLU A 109 16.97 2.49 -4.55
N PHE A 110 15.84 2.01 -4.01
CA PHE A 110 14.58 2.76 -4.02
C PHE A 110 14.63 3.96 -3.07
N ILE A 111 15.26 3.78 -1.91
CA ILE A 111 15.43 4.83 -0.89
C ILE A 111 16.32 5.94 -1.44
N ASP A 112 17.44 5.57 -2.07
CA ASP A 112 18.41 6.51 -2.66
C ASP A 112 17.82 7.26 -3.86
N ARG A 113 16.94 6.60 -4.62
CA ARG A 113 16.14 7.24 -5.68
C ARG A 113 14.93 8.02 -5.16
N ASN A 114 14.70 8.03 -3.85
CA ASN A 114 13.56 8.72 -3.26
C ASN A 114 12.21 8.26 -3.87
N GLU A 115 12.12 6.96 -4.14
CA GLU A 115 10.90 6.33 -4.63
C GLU A 115 9.95 6.03 -3.48
N VAL A 116 8.68 6.33 -3.73
CA VAL A 116 7.58 5.96 -2.86
C VAL A 116 7.14 4.55 -3.22
N ILE A 117 7.44 3.60 -2.33
CA ILE A 117 7.19 2.18 -2.56
C ILE A 117 6.19 1.58 -1.57
N ALA A 118 5.55 0.49 -1.99
CA ALA A 118 4.70 -0.34 -1.14
C ALA A 118 5.00 -1.83 -1.35
N GLU A 119 4.80 -2.63 -0.31
CA GLU A 119 4.78 -4.08 -0.42
C GLU A 119 3.35 -4.57 -0.66
N VAL A 120 3.17 -5.42 -1.68
CA VAL A 120 1.95 -6.21 -1.83
C VAL A 120 2.14 -7.51 -1.07
N SER A 121 1.29 -7.72 -0.07
CA SER A 121 1.42 -8.80 0.88
C SER A 121 0.07 -9.46 1.13
N SER A 122 0.07 -10.52 1.94
CA SER A 122 -1.14 -11.14 2.47
C SER A 122 -2.18 -11.56 1.42
N LEU A 123 -1.71 -11.99 0.24
CA LEU A 123 -2.57 -12.54 -0.80
C LEU A 123 -3.02 -13.95 -0.40
N ALA A 124 -4.30 -14.11 -0.12
CA ALA A 124 -4.89 -15.39 0.25
C ALA A 124 -6.31 -15.55 -0.33
N ILE A 125 -6.67 -16.79 -0.65
CA ILE A 125 -7.99 -17.17 -1.16
C ILE A 125 -8.49 -18.36 -0.34
N ASP A 126 -9.76 -18.31 0.06
CA ASP A 126 -10.44 -19.40 0.76
C ASP A 126 -10.30 -20.71 -0.05
N SER A 127 -9.98 -21.80 0.63
CA SER A 127 -9.69 -23.10 0.01
C SER A 127 -10.80 -23.59 -0.94
N LYS A 128 -12.07 -23.27 -0.64
CA LYS A 128 -13.25 -23.61 -1.46
C LYS A 128 -13.26 -22.88 -2.81
N PHE A 129 -12.60 -21.73 -2.90
CA PHE A 129 -12.54 -20.91 -4.11
C PHE A 129 -11.24 -21.10 -4.89
N ARG A 130 -10.24 -21.81 -4.35
CA ARG A 130 -8.95 -22.05 -5.03
C ARG A 130 -9.06 -22.94 -6.27
N GLN A 131 -10.02 -23.85 -6.35
CA GLN A 131 -10.21 -24.67 -7.56
C GLN A 131 -10.73 -23.83 -8.75
N LYS A 132 -11.32 -22.66 -8.48
CA LYS A 132 -11.73 -21.67 -9.47
C LYS A 132 -10.64 -20.61 -9.70
N ARG A 133 -9.36 -20.97 -9.70
CA ARG A 133 -8.19 -20.05 -9.77
C ARG A 133 -8.39 -18.88 -10.73
N GLY A 134 -8.84 -19.11 -11.97
CA GLY A 134 -9.06 -18.02 -12.94
C GLY A 134 -10.24 -17.09 -12.64
N ALA A 135 -11.26 -17.55 -11.90
CA ALA A 135 -12.51 -16.81 -11.68
C ALA A 135 -12.43 -15.83 -10.50
N LEU A 136 -11.50 -16.02 -9.56
CA LEU A 136 -11.30 -15.12 -8.42
C LEU A 136 -9.92 -14.46 -8.41
N PHE A 137 -8.85 -15.22 -8.67
CA PHE A 137 -7.49 -14.68 -8.54
C PHE A 137 -7.22 -13.53 -9.52
N LEU A 138 -7.55 -13.70 -10.81
CA LEU A 138 -7.31 -12.65 -11.80
C LEU A 138 -8.20 -11.41 -11.56
N PRO A 139 -9.51 -11.54 -11.26
CA PRO A 139 -10.32 -10.39 -10.87
C PRO A 139 -9.81 -9.68 -9.60
N LEU A 140 -9.36 -10.41 -8.58
CA LEU A 140 -8.77 -9.81 -7.38
C LEU A 140 -7.49 -9.06 -7.71
N LEU A 141 -6.59 -9.64 -8.51
CA LEU A 141 -5.39 -8.96 -8.97
C LEU A 141 -5.73 -7.73 -9.82
N LYS A 142 -6.80 -7.77 -10.62
CA LYS A 142 -7.23 -6.64 -11.44
C LYS A 142 -7.74 -5.50 -10.57
N TYR A 143 -8.60 -5.81 -9.60
CA TYR A 143 -9.07 -4.82 -8.63
C TYR A 143 -7.88 -4.20 -7.86
N PHE A 144 -6.95 -5.05 -7.40
CA PHE A 144 -5.69 -4.61 -6.79
C PHE A 144 -4.89 -3.68 -7.70
N TRP A 145 -4.70 -4.04 -8.97
CA TRP A 145 -3.92 -3.26 -9.94
C TRP A 145 -4.56 -1.90 -10.18
N GLU A 146 -5.86 -1.88 -10.47
CA GLU A 146 -6.60 -0.63 -10.67
C GLU A 146 -6.58 0.24 -9.42
N TYR A 147 -6.74 -0.37 -8.24
CA TYR A 147 -6.65 0.38 -6.98
C TYR A 147 -5.26 1.02 -6.82
N THR A 148 -4.21 0.21 -6.98
CA THR A 148 -2.81 0.65 -6.84
C THR A 148 -2.45 1.76 -7.81
N GLU A 149 -2.77 1.57 -9.09
CA GLU A 149 -2.42 2.49 -10.16
C GLU A 149 -3.17 3.82 -10.05
N ARG A 150 -4.47 3.77 -9.76
CA ARG A 150 -5.33 4.97 -9.78
C ARG A 150 -5.28 5.75 -8.47
N PHE A 151 -4.98 5.09 -7.35
CA PHE A 151 -5.26 5.65 -6.03
C PHE A 151 -4.05 5.68 -5.08
N MET A 152 -3.01 4.86 -5.24
CA MET A 152 -1.94 4.81 -4.23
C MET A 152 -0.79 5.79 -4.49
N ILE A 153 -0.70 6.33 -5.72
CA ILE A 153 0.34 7.29 -6.16
C ILE A 153 1.75 6.78 -5.79
N LEU A 154 2.02 5.53 -6.16
CA LEU A 154 3.29 4.85 -5.88
C LEU A 154 4.21 4.94 -7.10
N ASP A 155 5.52 4.91 -6.83
CA ASP A 155 6.55 4.77 -7.87
C ASP A 155 6.72 3.30 -8.26
N SER A 156 6.82 2.42 -7.25
CA SER A 156 7.05 0.99 -7.42
C SER A 156 6.32 0.16 -6.36
N ILE A 157 6.03 -1.10 -6.68
CA ILE A 157 5.59 -2.12 -5.71
C ILE A 157 6.63 -3.22 -5.60
N VAL A 158 6.74 -3.81 -4.40
CA VAL A 158 7.58 -4.97 -4.12
C VAL A 158 6.73 -6.14 -3.63
N ILE A 159 7.16 -7.36 -3.91
CA ILE A 159 6.52 -8.59 -3.45
C ILE A 159 7.57 -9.61 -3.02
N SER A 160 7.20 -10.42 -2.02
CA SER A 160 7.97 -11.59 -1.59
C SER A 160 7.19 -12.84 -1.95
N VAL A 161 7.73 -13.68 -2.84
CA VAL A 161 7.00 -14.86 -3.36
C VAL A 161 7.80 -16.13 -3.17
N SER A 162 7.13 -17.28 -3.14
CA SER A 162 7.83 -18.56 -3.19
C SER A 162 8.61 -18.70 -4.52
N PRO A 163 9.75 -19.42 -4.53
CA PRO A 163 10.52 -19.66 -5.75
C PRO A 163 9.70 -20.30 -6.87
N THR A 164 8.70 -21.12 -6.52
CA THR A 164 7.81 -21.77 -7.49
C THR A 164 6.86 -20.80 -8.19
N MET A 165 6.58 -19.64 -7.57
CA MET A 165 5.68 -18.61 -8.11
C MET A 165 6.43 -17.46 -8.80
N SER A 166 7.76 -17.34 -8.66
CA SER A 166 8.49 -16.19 -9.23
C SER A 166 8.29 -16.06 -10.74
N ASP A 167 8.28 -17.19 -11.46
CA ASP A 167 8.06 -17.21 -12.91
C ASP A 167 6.70 -16.70 -13.34
N PHE A 168 5.69 -16.84 -12.48
CA PHE A 168 4.37 -16.28 -12.77
C PHE A 168 4.47 -14.75 -12.83
N TYR A 169 5.04 -14.13 -11.81
CA TYR A 169 5.15 -12.67 -11.72
C TYR A 169 6.16 -12.10 -12.72
N GLU A 170 7.31 -12.74 -12.90
CA GLU A 170 8.31 -12.34 -13.91
C GLU A 170 7.75 -12.50 -15.34
N GLY A 171 7.18 -13.67 -15.63
CA GLY A 171 6.78 -14.05 -16.98
C GLY A 171 5.47 -13.44 -17.45
N PHE A 172 4.46 -13.35 -16.57
CA PHE A 172 3.16 -12.79 -16.94
C PHE A 172 3.03 -11.29 -16.64
N LEU A 173 3.62 -10.82 -15.55
CA LEU A 173 3.38 -9.47 -15.02
C LEU A 173 4.62 -8.58 -15.07
N GLY A 174 5.70 -9.00 -15.74
CA GLY A 174 6.87 -8.16 -16.00
C GLY A 174 7.67 -7.75 -14.76
N PHE A 175 7.48 -8.43 -13.63
CA PHE A 175 8.25 -8.17 -12.42
C PHE A 175 9.74 -8.47 -12.64
N LYS A 176 10.59 -7.71 -11.96
CA LYS A 176 12.05 -7.88 -11.94
C LYS A 176 12.48 -8.37 -10.56
N ARG A 177 13.61 -9.08 -10.48
CA ARG A 177 14.14 -9.56 -9.19
C ARG A 177 14.79 -8.43 -8.41
N LEU A 178 14.58 -8.45 -7.10
CA LEU A 178 15.32 -7.65 -6.12
C LEU A 178 16.65 -8.33 -5.78
N PRO A 179 17.70 -7.55 -5.45
CA PRO A 179 18.89 -8.08 -4.80
C PRO A 179 18.57 -8.65 -3.41
N GLN A 180 19.30 -9.68 -3.00
CA GLN A 180 19.26 -10.16 -1.60
C GLN A 180 20.01 -9.19 -0.69
N ALA A 181 19.56 -9.03 0.56
CA ALA A 181 20.30 -8.27 1.56
C ALA A 181 21.59 -8.98 1.99
N GLU A 182 22.67 -8.22 2.25
CA GLU A 182 23.97 -8.76 2.68
C GLU A 182 23.90 -9.49 4.03
N VAL A 183 23.00 -9.03 4.91
CA VAL A 183 22.75 -9.60 6.23
C VAL A 183 21.29 -10.06 6.27
N ALA A 184 20.94 -11.08 5.50
CA ALA A 184 19.64 -11.73 5.67
C ALA A 184 19.76 -12.67 6.89
N PRO A 185 19.22 -12.33 8.09
CA PRO A 185 19.09 -13.32 9.13
C PRO A 185 18.24 -14.48 8.58
N TYR A 186 18.70 -15.71 8.78
CA TYR A 186 17.94 -16.94 8.57
C TYR A 186 16.67 -16.90 9.44
N SER A 187 15.65 -16.19 8.98
CA SER A 187 14.35 -16.09 9.64
C SER A 187 13.31 -15.74 8.59
N PHE A 188 13.18 -16.60 7.59
CA PHE A 188 11.90 -16.69 6.91
C PHE A 188 10.85 -17.16 7.90
N VAL A 189 9.63 -16.73 7.65
CA VAL A 189 8.36 -17.44 7.83
C VAL A 189 8.59 -18.96 7.89
N ASN A 190 8.94 -19.44 9.08
CA ASN A 190 9.37 -20.81 9.40
C ASN A 190 10.44 -21.46 8.47
N GLY A 191 11.38 -20.70 7.90
CA GLY A 191 12.50 -21.24 7.09
C GLY A 191 12.23 -21.49 5.60
N VAL A 192 11.09 -21.05 5.05
CA VAL A 192 10.75 -21.24 3.63
C VAL A 192 11.46 -20.20 2.74
N PRO A 193 12.19 -20.57 1.67
CA PRO A 193 12.87 -19.62 0.80
C PRO A 193 11.88 -18.67 0.10
N ALA A 194 12.27 -17.40 -0.08
CA ALA A 194 11.52 -16.43 -0.88
C ALA A 194 12.38 -15.74 -1.95
N VAL A 195 11.72 -15.30 -3.01
CA VAL A 195 12.28 -14.46 -4.07
C VAL A 195 11.62 -13.09 -4.00
N GLY A 196 12.43 -12.05 -3.82
CA GLY A 196 11.99 -10.66 -3.84
C GLY A 196 11.85 -10.18 -5.27
N LEU A 197 10.72 -9.58 -5.59
CA LEU A 197 10.44 -9.01 -6.90
C LEU A 197 9.92 -7.58 -6.77
N TYR A 198 10.09 -6.77 -7.81
CA TYR A 198 9.51 -5.43 -7.90
C TYR A 198 8.92 -5.15 -9.28
N LEU A 199 7.97 -4.21 -9.30
CA LEU A 199 7.38 -3.65 -10.51
C LEU A 199 7.31 -2.13 -10.37
N ASN A 200 7.90 -1.42 -11.32
CA ASN A 200 7.77 0.04 -11.42
C ASN A 200 6.43 0.38 -12.06
N ILE A 201 5.55 1.07 -11.32
CA ILE A 201 4.18 1.34 -11.74
C ILE A 201 4.14 2.29 -12.94
N LYS A 202 5.03 3.29 -12.95
CA LYS A 202 5.12 4.30 -14.02
C LYS A 202 5.44 3.70 -15.39
N THR A 203 6.15 2.58 -15.43
CA THR A 203 6.54 1.88 -16.66
C THR A 203 5.76 0.60 -16.92
N ALA A 204 4.98 0.11 -15.95
CA ALA A 204 4.24 -1.15 -16.05
C ALA A 204 3.31 -1.22 -17.25
N ARG A 205 2.55 -0.16 -17.55
CA ARG A 205 1.66 -0.12 -18.73
C ARG A 205 2.41 -0.37 -20.04
N LYS A 206 3.57 0.28 -20.20
CA LYS A 206 4.41 0.10 -21.39
C LYS A 206 4.93 -1.33 -21.50
N VAL A 207 5.44 -1.88 -20.39
CA VAL A 207 5.92 -3.27 -20.33
C VAL A 207 4.80 -4.26 -20.68
N PHE A 208 3.58 -4.05 -20.16
CA PHE A 208 2.45 -4.92 -20.46
C PHE A 208 2.03 -4.82 -21.94
N SER A 209 1.95 -3.62 -22.48
CA SER A 209 1.66 -3.39 -23.91
C SER A 209 2.66 -4.15 -24.80
N GLU A 210 3.96 -4.01 -24.56
CA GLU A 210 5.01 -4.74 -25.30
C GLU A 210 4.84 -6.27 -25.22
N LEU A 211 4.43 -6.79 -24.06
CA LEU A 211 4.25 -8.23 -23.84
C LEU A 211 2.99 -8.81 -24.51
N TYR A 212 1.92 -8.00 -24.66
CA TYR A 212 0.59 -8.52 -24.94
C TYR A 212 -0.16 -7.88 -26.11
N ASP A 213 0.16 -6.68 -26.59
CA ASP A 213 -0.64 -5.97 -27.61
C ASP A 213 -0.86 -6.76 -28.90
N HIS A 214 0.15 -7.52 -29.30
CA HIS A 214 0.11 -8.39 -30.48
C HIS A 214 -0.70 -9.69 -30.26
N LYS A 215 -1.19 -9.95 -29.04
CA LYS A 215 -1.94 -11.17 -28.69
C LYS A 215 -3.45 -10.96 -28.77
N LYS A 216 -4.16 -12.04 -29.10
CA LYS A 216 -5.63 -12.11 -29.05
C LYS A 216 -6.16 -11.81 -27.65
N THR A 217 -7.36 -11.25 -27.56
CA THR A 217 -7.99 -10.77 -26.31
C THR A 217 -7.97 -11.81 -25.19
N GLU A 218 -8.28 -13.08 -25.48
CA GLU A 218 -8.29 -14.17 -24.50
C GLU A 218 -6.91 -14.54 -23.94
N LYS A 219 -5.82 -14.01 -24.51
CA LYS A 219 -4.44 -14.21 -24.06
C LYS A 219 -3.74 -12.89 -23.70
N ASN A 220 -4.49 -11.79 -23.62
CA ASN A 220 -3.95 -10.45 -23.52
C ASN A 220 -4.18 -9.89 -22.11
N LEU A 221 -3.16 -9.97 -21.25
CA LEU A 221 -3.24 -9.40 -19.90
C LEU A 221 -3.20 -7.88 -19.90
N TYR A 222 -2.59 -7.22 -20.89
CA TYR A 222 -2.64 -5.76 -20.99
C TYR A 222 -4.09 -5.28 -21.11
N ARG A 223 -4.85 -5.80 -22.08
CA ARG A 223 -6.28 -5.48 -22.24
C ARG A 223 -7.09 -5.84 -20.99
N TYR A 224 -6.80 -6.98 -20.36
CA TYR A 224 -7.52 -7.38 -19.15
C TYR A 224 -7.29 -6.42 -17.97
N PHE A 225 -6.04 -6.05 -17.69
CA PHE A 225 -5.70 -5.20 -16.55
C PHE A 225 -5.98 -3.71 -16.81
N VAL A 226 -5.79 -3.24 -18.04
CA VAL A 226 -5.81 -1.81 -18.39
C VAL A 226 -7.12 -1.35 -19.04
N ASP A 227 -7.68 -2.13 -19.97
CA ASP A 227 -8.81 -1.67 -20.80
C ASP A 227 -10.16 -2.22 -20.35
N LEU A 228 -10.21 -3.51 -19.99
CA LEU A 228 -11.43 -4.19 -19.61
C LEU A 228 -11.99 -3.58 -18.33
N LYS A 229 -13.28 -3.24 -18.32
CA LYS A 229 -13.99 -2.88 -17.09
C LYS A 229 -14.76 -4.08 -16.60
N LEU A 230 -14.43 -4.57 -15.40
CA LEU A 230 -15.24 -5.58 -14.73
C LEU A 230 -16.30 -4.89 -13.85
N PRO A 231 -17.53 -5.42 -13.81
CA PRO A 231 -18.55 -4.93 -12.87
C PRO A 231 -18.17 -5.28 -11.42
N HIS A 232 -18.90 -4.71 -10.45
CA HIS A 232 -18.80 -5.03 -9.01
C HIS A 232 -17.46 -4.69 -8.33
N PHE A 233 -16.67 -3.80 -8.94
CA PHE A 233 -15.54 -3.16 -8.28
C PHE A 233 -16.00 -1.87 -7.58
N GLU A 234 -15.91 -1.84 -6.26
CA GLU A 234 -16.19 -0.66 -5.45
C GLU A 234 -14.88 0.11 -5.21
N PHE A 235 -14.68 1.19 -5.95
CA PHE A 235 -13.55 2.10 -5.73
C PHE A 235 -13.95 3.27 -4.83
N PRO A 236 -13.02 3.86 -4.06
CA PRO A 236 -13.30 5.09 -3.35
C PRO A 236 -13.57 6.24 -4.35
N ASN A 237 -14.51 7.12 -4.01
CA ASN A 237 -14.63 8.40 -4.69
C ASN A 237 -13.61 9.38 -4.10
N ARG A 238 -12.89 10.12 -4.93
CA ARG A 238 -11.85 11.04 -4.48
C ARG A 238 -11.92 12.38 -5.19
N GLU A 239 -12.03 13.42 -4.38
CA GLU A 239 -11.92 14.80 -4.84
C GLU A 239 -10.46 15.24 -4.96
N PHE A 240 -9.65 14.87 -3.96
CA PHE A 240 -8.23 15.16 -3.93
C PHE A 240 -7.36 13.90 -3.94
N TYR A 241 -6.12 14.09 -4.37
CA TYR A 241 -5.08 13.07 -4.35
C TYR A 241 -4.71 12.69 -2.91
N LYS A 242 -4.91 11.41 -2.58
CA LYS A 242 -4.46 10.79 -1.33
C LYS A 242 -3.75 9.48 -1.62
N SER A 243 -3.02 8.93 -0.66
CA SER A 243 -2.26 7.68 -0.85
C SER A 243 -2.64 6.56 0.12
N SER A 244 -3.75 6.73 0.85
CA SER A 244 -4.25 5.74 1.80
C SER A 244 -5.74 5.92 2.05
N ASP A 245 -6.37 4.87 2.56
CA ASP A 245 -7.76 4.84 3.01
C ASP A 245 -7.77 4.16 4.40
N PRO A 246 -7.56 4.92 5.50
CA PRO A 246 -7.49 4.35 6.83
C PRO A 246 -8.86 3.83 7.28
N VAL A 247 -8.85 2.70 7.99
CA VAL A 247 -10.08 2.02 8.44
C VAL A 247 -10.08 1.65 9.93
N MET A 248 -8.94 1.77 10.60
CA MET A 248 -8.78 1.30 11.97
C MET A 248 -9.31 2.32 12.98
N SER A 249 -10.48 2.06 13.54
CA SER A 249 -10.98 2.77 14.73
C SER A 249 -10.24 2.33 15.99
N ALA A 250 -10.40 3.08 17.10
CA ALA A 250 -9.77 2.73 18.38
C ALA A 250 -10.24 1.34 18.88
N GLU A 251 -11.52 1.01 18.69
CA GLU A 251 -12.08 -0.32 19.02
C GLU A 251 -11.44 -1.42 18.18
N MET A 252 -11.28 -1.21 16.87
CA MET A 252 -10.63 -2.20 16.01
C MET A 252 -9.16 -2.39 16.38
N LEU A 253 -8.44 -1.30 16.69
CA LEU A 253 -7.05 -1.41 17.14
C LEU A 253 -6.94 -2.23 18.43
N ASP A 254 -7.81 -1.96 19.41
CA ASP A 254 -7.81 -2.70 20.67
C ASP A 254 -8.17 -4.18 20.48
N TYR A 255 -9.21 -4.44 19.69
CA TYR A 255 -9.64 -5.80 19.39
C TYR A 255 -8.53 -6.62 18.70
N PHE A 256 -7.98 -6.10 17.59
CA PHE A 256 -7.02 -6.85 16.79
C PHE A 256 -5.64 -6.96 17.44
N PHE A 257 -5.14 -5.90 18.08
CA PHE A 257 -3.73 -5.81 18.45
C PHE A 257 -3.44 -5.97 19.96
N ASN A 258 -4.46 -5.87 20.82
CA ASN A 258 -4.35 -6.12 22.27
C ASN A 258 -5.18 -7.33 22.74
N THR A 259 -6.40 -7.50 22.20
CA THR A 259 -7.34 -8.52 22.72
C THR A 259 -7.11 -9.90 22.10
N VAL A 260 -7.06 -9.98 20.76
CA VAL A 260 -6.94 -11.26 20.04
C VAL A 260 -5.52 -11.54 19.54
N SER A 261 -4.60 -10.61 19.79
CA SER A 261 -3.16 -10.78 19.58
C SER A 261 -2.37 -9.95 20.59
N ASN A 262 -1.06 -10.17 20.63
CA ASN A 262 -0.11 -9.46 21.49
C ASN A 262 0.77 -8.47 20.70
N VAL A 263 0.43 -8.16 19.45
CA VAL A 263 1.29 -7.42 18.51
C VAL A 263 1.74 -6.06 19.05
N PHE A 264 0.86 -5.32 19.75
CA PHE A 264 1.21 -4.02 20.32
C PHE A 264 2.23 -4.09 21.46
N SER A 265 2.21 -5.19 22.23
CA SER A 265 3.18 -5.42 23.30
C SER A 265 4.59 -5.69 22.77
N GLU A 266 4.70 -6.20 21.54
CA GLU A 266 5.95 -6.57 20.88
C GLU A 266 6.60 -5.43 20.06
N LEU A 267 5.92 -4.29 19.93
CA LEU A 267 6.47 -3.16 19.17
C LEU A 267 7.75 -2.61 19.82
N ASN A 268 8.74 -2.29 18.98
CA ASN A 268 9.92 -1.56 19.42
C ASN A 268 9.60 -0.06 19.61
N LEU A 269 10.54 0.69 20.19
CA LEU A 269 10.32 2.11 20.50
C LEU A 269 9.99 2.95 19.25
N ASN A 270 10.68 2.71 18.13
CA ASN A 270 10.43 3.46 16.89
C ASN A 270 9.04 3.17 16.32
N GLU A 271 8.57 1.93 16.42
CA GLU A 271 7.22 1.54 16.01
C GLU A 271 6.16 2.15 16.93
N LYS A 272 6.38 2.16 18.24
CA LYS A 272 5.47 2.82 19.19
C LYS A 272 5.34 4.32 18.92
N LEU A 273 6.47 5.00 18.68
CA LEU A 273 6.50 6.42 18.31
C LEU A 273 5.81 6.65 16.95
N GLY A 274 6.06 5.79 15.97
CA GLY A 274 5.44 5.86 14.65
C GLY A 274 3.93 5.67 14.69
N LEU A 275 3.45 4.73 15.52
CA LEU A 275 2.03 4.44 15.68
C LEU A 275 1.31 5.57 16.42
N SER A 276 1.91 6.09 17.50
CA SER A 276 1.37 7.24 18.22
C SER A 276 1.30 8.51 17.35
N ALA A 277 2.29 8.71 16.47
CA ALA A 277 2.25 9.80 15.50
C ALA A 277 1.19 9.62 14.41
N ALA A 278 0.80 8.39 14.10
CA ALA A 278 -0.26 8.08 13.14
C ALA A 278 -1.67 8.27 13.73
N TYR A 279 -1.81 8.16 15.05
CA TYR A 279 -3.07 8.27 15.79
C TYR A 279 -2.92 9.20 17.02
N PRO A 280 -2.75 10.52 16.82
CA PRO A 280 -2.48 11.47 17.91
C PRO A 280 -3.70 11.78 18.79
N GLU A 281 -4.91 11.47 18.31
CA GLU A 281 -6.17 11.79 18.98
C GLU A 281 -6.34 11.04 20.30
N LEU A 282 -7.00 11.71 21.27
CA LEU A 282 -7.12 11.23 22.66
C LEU A 282 -7.71 9.82 22.77
N GLN A 283 -8.72 9.51 21.96
CA GLN A 283 -9.40 8.21 22.00
C GLN A 283 -8.49 7.02 21.69
N TYR A 284 -7.43 7.22 20.90
CA TYR A 284 -6.50 6.14 20.59
C TYR A 284 -5.47 5.94 21.71
N ARG A 285 -5.22 6.95 22.56
CA ARG A 285 -4.14 6.88 23.56
C ARG A 285 -4.27 5.73 24.54
N HIS A 286 -5.50 5.30 24.85
CA HIS A 286 -5.75 4.21 25.79
C HIS A 286 -5.52 2.82 25.20
N VAL A 287 -5.55 2.70 23.87
CA VAL A 287 -5.41 1.41 23.16
C VAL A 287 -3.99 1.23 22.58
N LEU A 288 -3.25 2.32 22.41
CA LEU A 288 -1.88 2.29 21.91
C LEU A 288 -0.88 2.02 23.03
N PRO A 289 0.31 1.46 22.70
CA PRO A 289 1.39 1.32 23.67
C PRO A 289 1.81 2.68 24.25
N ALA A 290 2.09 2.70 25.55
CA ALA A 290 2.57 3.89 26.23
C ALA A 290 3.91 4.39 25.64
N ILE A 291 4.01 5.71 25.46
CA ILE A 291 5.23 6.42 25.05
C ILE A 291 5.43 7.66 25.92
N ASP A 292 6.64 8.21 25.89
CA ASP A 292 6.91 9.55 26.42
C ASP A 292 6.16 10.61 25.61
N LEU A 293 5.23 11.31 26.27
CA LEU A 293 4.31 12.28 25.65
C LEU A 293 5.04 13.53 25.13
N GLU A 294 6.23 13.87 25.64
CA GLU A 294 6.98 15.03 25.13
C GLU A 294 7.40 14.85 23.67
N ARG A 295 7.48 13.61 23.19
CA ARG A 295 7.86 13.27 21.82
C ARG A 295 6.66 13.11 20.88
N GLN A 296 5.44 13.33 21.37
CA GLN A 296 4.23 13.12 20.58
C GLN A 296 3.99 14.27 19.60
N ARG A 297 3.81 13.93 18.32
CA ARG A 297 3.38 14.90 17.31
C ARG A 297 1.93 15.29 17.55
N ARG A 298 1.62 16.58 17.37
CA ARG A 298 0.27 17.12 17.54
C ARG A 298 -0.62 16.94 16.31
N ASN A 299 -0.05 17.05 15.11
CA ASN A 299 -0.81 17.03 13.86
C ASN A 299 -0.60 15.72 13.11
N ILE A 300 -1.70 15.11 12.65
CA ILE A 300 -1.67 13.96 11.75
C ILE A 300 -0.89 14.37 10.48
N ARG A 301 0.02 13.49 10.05
CA ARG A 301 0.72 13.64 8.77
C ARG A 301 0.21 12.61 7.80
N HIS A 302 -0.21 13.06 6.63
CA HIS A 302 -0.71 12.20 5.56
C HIS A 302 0.40 11.94 4.58
N SER A 303 0.74 10.68 4.35
CA SER A 303 1.68 10.30 3.31
C SER A 303 1.07 10.59 1.94
N VAL A 304 1.85 11.23 1.07
CA VAL A 304 1.47 11.58 -0.30
C VAL A 304 2.67 11.38 -1.25
N ASN A 305 2.46 11.57 -2.55
CA ASN A 305 3.54 11.58 -3.54
C ASN A 305 3.19 12.58 -4.64
N LEU A 306 3.06 13.85 -4.25
CA LEU A 306 2.50 14.89 -5.13
C LEU A 306 3.61 15.67 -5.79
N LYS A 307 3.47 15.89 -7.09
CA LYS A 307 4.32 16.85 -7.79
C LYS A 307 4.06 18.25 -7.25
N CYS A 308 5.12 18.99 -6.98
CA CYS A 308 5.05 20.38 -6.58
C CYS A 308 6.14 21.22 -7.26
N PHE A 309 5.97 22.52 -7.19
CA PHE A 309 6.87 23.52 -7.74
C PHE A 309 7.27 24.46 -6.61
N ILE A 310 8.58 24.63 -6.42
CA ILE A 310 9.15 25.52 -5.41
C ILE A 310 9.68 26.74 -6.11
N TYR A 311 9.18 27.91 -5.71
CA TYR A 311 9.64 29.19 -6.20
C TYR A 311 10.75 29.69 -5.26
N PHE A 312 12.00 29.41 -5.66
CA PHE A 312 13.20 29.83 -4.94
C PHE A 312 14.28 30.22 -5.94
N GLN A 313 14.40 31.53 -6.21
CA GLN A 313 15.23 32.13 -7.27
C GLN A 313 14.83 31.72 -8.70
N ASN A 314 14.59 30.43 -8.94
CA ASN A 314 14.01 29.81 -10.13
C ASN A 314 12.81 28.91 -9.74
N ASN A 315 12.06 28.43 -10.73
CA ASN A 315 11.02 27.43 -10.52
C ASN A 315 11.64 26.02 -10.52
N ILE A 316 11.55 25.33 -9.38
CA ILE A 316 12.14 24.00 -9.18
C ILE A 316 11.04 22.97 -9.08
N GLU A 317 11.10 21.93 -9.92
CA GLU A 317 10.24 20.75 -9.76
C GLU A 317 10.68 19.93 -8.54
N ALA A 318 9.72 19.59 -7.70
CA ALA A 318 9.90 18.89 -6.44
C ALA A 318 8.75 17.88 -6.21
N LYS A 319 8.87 17.08 -5.14
CA LYS A 319 7.83 16.14 -4.71
C LYS A 319 7.49 16.36 -3.25
N ALA A 320 6.21 16.46 -2.89
CA ALA A 320 5.75 16.38 -1.51
C ALA A 320 5.56 14.91 -1.11
N LEU A 321 6.15 14.50 0.02
CA LEU A 321 6.10 13.12 0.54
C LEU A 321 5.07 12.95 1.66
N ASP A 322 4.90 13.99 2.46
CA ASP A 322 3.93 13.99 3.53
C ASP A 322 3.54 15.42 3.88
N ILE A 323 2.29 15.58 4.29
CA ILE A 323 1.66 16.88 4.55
C ILE A 323 0.87 16.85 5.84
N SER A 324 0.76 18.00 6.49
CA SER A 324 -0.15 18.27 7.59
C SER A 324 -0.65 19.70 7.50
N GLU A 325 -1.58 20.06 8.37
CA GLU A 325 -2.07 21.43 8.53
C GLU A 325 -0.94 22.48 8.65
N SER A 326 0.14 22.14 9.35
CA SER A 326 1.20 23.08 9.73
C SER A 326 2.56 22.82 9.07
N GLY A 327 2.71 21.76 8.27
CA GLY A 327 4.00 21.47 7.66
C GLY A 327 3.98 20.48 6.51
N VAL A 328 4.94 20.63 5.60
CA VAL A 328 5.14 19.75 4.44
C VAL A 328 6.57 19.21 4.44
N CYS A 329 6.72 17.94 4.10
CA CYS A 329 8.00 17.35 3.75
C CYS A 329 8.12 17.27 2.23
N VAL A 330 9.18 17.86 1.67
CA VAL A 330 9.45 17.82 0.23
C VAL A 330 10.81 17.21 -0.08
N ILE A 331 10.92 16.67 -1.29
CA ILE A 331 12.18 16.32 -1.94
C ILE A 331 12.48 17.35 -3.00
N SER A 332 13.70 17.85 -3.01
CA SER A 332 14.18 18.83 -3.98
C SER A 332 15.54 18.43 -4.51
N SER A 333 15.80 18.64 -5.80
CA SER A 333 17.13 18.44 -6.40
C SER A 333 18.12 19.56 -6.06
N VAL A 334 17.64 20.65 -5.46
CA VAL A 334 18.45 21.78 -5.03
C VAL A 334 18.25 22.05 -3.55
N ARG A 335 19.29 22.61 -2.93
CA ARG A 335 19.25 22.98 -1.53
C ARG A 335 18.25 24.10 -1.27
N LEU A 336 17.36 23.87 -0.32
CA LEU A 336 16.34 24.84 0.08
C LEU A 336 16.74 25.51 1.39
N SER A 337 16.47 26.82 1.51
CA SER A 337 16.66 27.56 2.75
C SER A 337 15.72 28.75 2.84
N GLY A 338 15.52 29.26 4.06
CA GLY A 338 14.72 30.45 4.30
C GLY A 338 13.23 30.26 3.96
N ILE A 339 12.60 31.35 3.52
CA ILE A 339 11.17 31.39 3.21
C ILE A 339 10.98 31.09 1.72
N ILE A 340 10.11 30.13 1.43
CA ILE A 340 9.81 29.67 0.07
C ILE A 340 8.31 29.67 -0.18
N LEU A 341 7.93 29.79 -1.46
CA LEU A 341 6.57 29.57 -1.94
C LEU A 341 6.53 28.22 -2.67
N ILE A 342 5.48 27.44 -2.42
CA ILE A 342 5.30 26.10 -2.98
C ILE A 342 3.91 26.00 -3.55
N GLN A 343 3.83 25.53 -4.79
CA GLN A 343 2.57 25.17 -5.45
C GLN A 343 2.51 23.65 -5.57
N ILE A 344 1.48 23.04 -4.99
CA ILE A 344 1.33 21.58 -4.92
C ILE A 344 0.11 21.20 -5.75
N ARG A 345 0.26 20.23 -6.66
CA ARG A 345 -0.89 19.68 -7.41
C ARG A 345 -1.66 18.72 -6.51
N ILE A 346 -2.88 19.09 -6.13
CA ILE A 346 -3.70 18.37 -5.14
C ILE A 346 -4.85 17.59 -5.78
N ALA A 347 -5.21 17.88 -7.02
CA ALA A 347 -6.11 17.10 -7.86
C ALA A 347 -5.77 17.33 -9.35
N ASP A 348 -6.52 16.72 -10.28
CA ASP A 348 -6.26 16.85 -11.72
C ASP A 348 -6.24 18.32 -12.17
N GLU A 349 -7.20 19.13 -11.70
CA GLU A 349 -7.37 20.54 -12.07
C GLU A 349 -7.20 21.51 -10.89
N HIS A 350 -6.65 21.06 -9.75
CA HIS A 350 -6.48 21.90 -8.55
C HIS A 350 -5.04 21.94 -8.06
N THR A 351 -4.58 23.14 -7.74
CA THR A 351 -3.29 23.39 -7.09
C THR A 351 -3.51 24.19 -5.81
N ALA A 352 -2.76 23.86 -4.77
CA ALA A 352 -2.70 24.64 -3.53
C ALA A 352 -1.37 25.39 -3.42
N GLU A 353 -1.43 26.61 -2.92
CA GLU A 353 -0.27 27.45 -2.65
C GLU A 353 -0.01 27.60 -1.15
N ILE A 354 1.25 27.36 -0.77
CA ILE A 354 1.72 27.57 0.60
C ILE A 354 3.00 28.39 0.61
N ARG A 355 3.08 29.31 1.59
CA ARG A 355 4.32 29.99 1.95
C ARG A 355 4.85 29.37 3.24
N GLY A 356 6.08 28.89 3.22
CA GLY A 356 6.66 28.16 4.34
C GLY A 356 8.11 28.54 4.64
N HIS A 357 8.58 28.19 5.83
CA HIS A 357 9.96 28.35 6.26
C HIS A 357 10.62 26.98 6.40
N VAL A 358 11.76 26.78 5.75
CA VAL A 358 12.55 25.55 5.87
C VAL A 358 13.04 25.42 7.32
N GLN A 359 12.75 24.28 7.96
CA GLN A 359 13.08 24.01 9.37
C GLN A 359 14.24 23.05 9.54
N TRP A 360 14.31 22.03 8.69
CA TRP A 360 15.36 21.03 8.73
C TRP A 360 15.65 20.51 7.33
N GLU A 361 16.84 19.97 7.15
CA GLU A 361 17.35 19.36 5.93
C GLU A 361 17.91 17.98 6.28
N ASN A 362 17.58 16.98 5.48
CA ASN A 362 18.25 15.69 5.49
C ASN A 362 19.03 15.56 4.17
N VAL A 363 20.33 15.86 4.26
CA VAL A 363 21.25 15.90 3.12
C VAL A 363 21.34 14.55 2.41
N LYS A 364 21.22 13.42 3.13
CA LYS A 364 21.34 12.09 2.54
C LYS A 364 20.22 11.82 1.52
N TYR A 365 19.01 12.25 1.83
CA TYR A 365 17.82 11.98 1.00
C TYR A 365 17.31 13.22 0.26
N ASN A 366 18.01 14.36 0.36
CA ASN A 366 17.56 15.65 -0.17
C ASN A 366 16.11 16.00 0.24
N THR A 367 15.74 15.65 1.48
CA THR A 367 14.43 15.94 2.04
C THR A 367 14.47 17.15 2.95
N TYR A 368 13.41 17.96 2.90
CA TYR A 368 13.29 19.22 3.63
C TYR A 368 11.94 19.28 4.35
N GLY A 369 11.98 19.59 5.64
CA GLY A 369 10.79 19.89 6.42
C GLY A 369 10.51 21.37 6.41
N ILE A 370 9.29 21.73 6.01
CA ILE A 370 8.87 23.11 5.84
C ILE A 370 7.69 23.38 6.75
N ARG A 371 7.82 24.37 7.63
CA ARG A 371 6.72 24.86 8.46
C ARG A 371 5.90 25.86 7.66
N ILE A 372 4.60 25.64 7.57
CA ILE A 372 3.68 26.52 6.85
C ILE A 372 3.48 27.81 7.65
N LEU A 373 3.65 28.95 6.98
CA LEU A 373 3.39 30.28 7.53
C LEU A 373 2.05 30.83 7.04
N LYS A 374 1.72 30.57 5.77
CA LYS A 374 0.46 30.95 5.13
C LYS A 374 0.08 29.90 4.10
N ALA A 375 -1.21 29.65 3.97
CA ALA A 375 -1.79 28.74 2.99
C ALA A 375 -3.06 29.36 2.39
N ASP A 376 -3.34 29.03 1.14
CA ASP A 376 -4.57 29.43 0.45
C ASP A 376 -5.78 28.59 0.91
N ALA A 377 -6.94 28.83 0.28
CA ALA A 377 -8.17 28.09 0.58
C ALA A 377 -8.07 26.62 0.12
N HIS A 378 -7.52 26.38 -1.08
CA HIS A 378 -7.37 25.04 -1.65
C HIS A 378 -6.54 24.11 -0.75
N TRP A 379 -5.48 24.63 -0.11
CA TRP A 379 -4.72 23.88 0.87
C TRP A 379 -5.56 23.47 2.08
N LYS A 380 -6.36 24.40 2.62
CA LYS A 380 -7.20 24.16 3.79
C LYS A 380 -8.27 23.13 3.49
N ASP A 381 -8.90 23.22 2.32
CA ASP A 381 -9.90 22.26 1.86
C ASP A 381 -9.27 20.88 1.69
N PHE A 382 -8.08 20.81 1.07
CA PHE A 382 -7.35 19.57 0.89
C PHE A 382 -6.96 18.90 2.21
N VAL A 383 -6.37 19.65 3.15
CA VAL A 383 -6.01 19.10 4.47
C VAL A 383 -7.26 18.67 5.24
N SER A 384 -8.35 19.45 5.18
CA SER A 384 -9.62 19.09 5.83
C SER A 384 -10.20 17.80 5.26
N TYR A 385 -10.16 17.64 3.93
CA TYR A 385 -10.56 16.41 3.25
C TYR A 385 -9.76 15.20 3.74
N LEU A 386 -8.43 15.32 3.90
CA LEU A 386 -7.58 14.24 4.39
C LEU A 386 -7.82 13.91 5.87
N LEU A 387 -8.07 14.92 6.71
CA LEU A 387 -8.38 14.73 8.12
C LEU A 387 -9.74 14.05 8.33
N ASN A 388 -10.69 14.27 7.42
CA ASN A 388 -12.01 13.68 7.49
C ASN A 388 -11.97 12.13 7.49
N ASP A 389 -10.97 11.52 6.83
CA ASP A 389 -10.75 10.07 6.86
C ASP A 389 -10.57 9.54 8.30
N PHE A 390 -10.00 10.34 9.21
CA PHE A 390 -9.83 9.97 10.63
C PHE A 390 -11.03 10.37 11.48
N ILE A 391 -11.66 11.51 11.20
CA ILE A 391 -12.85 11.99 11.93
C ILE A 391 -14.03 11.02 11.76
N VAL A 392 -14.19 10.44 10.56
CA VAL A 392 -15.26 9.46 10.33
C VAL A 392 -15.05 8.17 11.17
N LEU A 393 -13.81 7.81 11.48
CA LEU A 393 -13.48 6.65 12.34
C LEU A 393 -13.74 6.92 13.83
N THR A 394 -13.82 8.18 14.24
CA THR A 394 -14.13 8.57 15.63
C THR A 394 -15.63 8.67 15.88
N ASN A 395 -16.40 8.95 14.84
CA ASN A 395 -17.83 9.26 14.91
C ASN A 395 -18.75 8.06 14.66
N GLU A 396 -18.33 6.83 14.95
CA GLU A 396 -19.15 5.61 14.76
C GLU A 396 -20.46 5.59 15.59
N SER A 397 -20.71 6.60 16.43
CA SER A 397 -22.04 6.89 16.99
C SER A 397 -23.04 7.53 16.00
N VAL A 398 -22.66 7.88 14.76
CA VAL A 398 -23.52 8.63 13.81
C VAL A 398 -23.81 7.88 12.49
N LYS A 399 -23.42 6.61 12.32
CA LYS A 399 -23.83 5.81 11.15
C LYS A 399 -24.89 4.75 11.48
N LYS A 400 -26.06 5.24 11.88
CA LYS A 400 -27.35 4.75 11.36
C LYS A 400 -28.01 5.93 10.64
N VAL A 401 -28.70 5.66 9.54
CA VAL A 401 -29.30 6.58 8.55
C VAL A 401 -28.26 7.05 7.51
N SER A 402 -28.36 6.78 6.22
CA SER A 402 -29.49 6.37 5.36
C SER A 402 -29.14 5.21 4.43
#